data_AF-A0A839CNM9-F1
#
_entry.id   AF-A0A839CNM9-F1
#
_cell.length_a   1.000
_cell.length_b   1.000
_cell.length_c   1.000
_cell.angle_alpha   90.00
_cell.angle_beta   90.00
_cell.angle_gamma   90.00
#
_symmetry.space_group_name_H-M   'P 1'
#
loop_
_entity.id
_entity.type
_entity.pdbx_description
1 polymer ?
#
loop_
_entity_poly.entity_id
_entity_poly.type
_entity_poly.pdbx_seq_one_letter_code
_entity_poly.pdbx_strand_id
1 'polypeptide(L)'
;MIIDNRQDSEADDGTVSYTIRNISASLDANITSQAASAGKPKATWLREMLADIFSDHIQNFVRKNGLVASLDAELLEYLRASADPNGYSGLLPGINEGYISFLNLKNDDDLKRILFNNAPYLRDMARVGMAGVGYFRRGLSLELALFAELAAQDEAVIRMAWEKAFYSPQPDAENQFYKHIDSVRLLKKLPPLVPGFVTEGSFVTLYSYRPVSYGESGWRVQAILKDGHNGKQPVPVPRFPGWVIVADPGYTTSLSSPDGTGPAYFFRNNRCEFHVYAWHAGEFVTDGAVENNLTQQLLACIENQMV
;
A
#
# COMPACT_ATOMS: atom_id res chain seq x y z
N MET A 1 56.78 -12.27 39.57
CA MET A 1 56.26 -11.20 38.70
C MET A 1 54.94 -11.71 38.15
N ILE A 2 53.85 -11.40 38.84
CA ILE A 2 52.49 -11.78 38.45
C ILE A 2 51.98 -10.63 37.59
N ILE A 3 51.72 -10.90 36.31
CA ILE A 3 51.09 -9.93 35.41
C ILE A 3 49.59 -10.16 35.56
N ASP A 4 48.94 -9.23 36.26
CA ASP A 4 47.49 -9.15 36.41
C ASP A 4 46.90 -8.70 35.07
N ASN A 5 46.39 -9.65 34.28
CA ASN A 5 45.68 -9.38 33.03
C ASN A 5 44.17 -9.31 33.34
N ARG A 6 43.73 -8.20 33.94
CA ARG A 6 42.33 -7.81 33.90
C ARG A 6 42.11 -6.98 32.63
N GLN A 7 41.69 -7.65 31.56
CA GLN A 7 40.92 -6.99 30.52
C GLN A 7 39.50 -6.83 31.07
N ASP A 8 39.19 -5.63 31.57
CA ASP A 8 37.82 -5.19 31.71
C ASP A 8 37.21 -5.13 30.31
N SER A 9 36.40 -6.13 30.00
CA SER A 9 35.51 -6.12 28.84
C SER A 9 34.29 -5.29 29.24
N GLU A 10 34.41 -3.97 29.12
CA GLU A 10 33.23 -3.11 29.12
C GLU A 10 32.40 -3.46 27.89
N ALA A 11 31.20 -3.97 28.14
CA ALA A 11 30.18 -4.20 27.13
C ALA A 11 29.87 -2.86 26.44
N ASP A 12 30.16 -2.78 25.15
CA ASP A 12 29.82 -1.63 24.31
C ASP A 12 28.29 -1.46 24.26
N ASP A 13 27.77 -0.41 24.91
CA ASP A 13 26.36 -0.02 24.96
C ASP A 13 25.84 0.55 23.62
N GLY A 14 26.61 0.42 22.53
CA GLY A 14 26.17 0.82 21.19
C GLY A 14 25.91 2.32 21.04
N THR A 15 26.57 3.15 21.86
CA THR A 15 26.40 4.62 21.83
C THR A 15 27.43 5.27 20.90
N VAL A 16 26.99 6.27 20.13
CA VAL A 16 27.85 7.02 19.19
C VAL A 16 28.05 8.44 19.69
N SER A 17 29.31 8.89 19.75
CA SER A 17 29.67 10.27 20.10
C SER A 17 29.80 11.14 18.85
N TYR A 18 29.09 12.28 18.83
CA TYR A 18 29.15 13.26 17.75
C TYR A 18 29.87 14.53 18.20
N THR A 19 30.73 15.09 17.34
CA THR A 19 31.31 16.42 17.52
C THR A 19 30.78 17.36 16.45
N ILE A 20 30.00 18.36 16.87
CA ILE A 20 29.45 19.39 15.97
C ILE A 20 30.34 20.62 16.04
N ARG A 21 30.97 21.01 14.93
CA ARG A 21 31.90 22.15 14.85
C ARG A 21 31.26 23.33 14.14
N ASN A 22 31.83 24.52 14.33
CA ASN A 22 31.44 25.76 13.67
C ASN A 22 30.00 26.24 13.97
N ILE A 23 29.47 25.94 15.16
CA ILE A 23 28.26 26.60 15.69
C ILE A 23 28.58 28.07 15.96
N SER A 24 27.76 29.00 15.47
CA SER A 24 27.96 30.43 15.75
C SER A 24 27.72 30.74 17.23
N ALA A 25 28.43 31.73 17.78
CA ALA A 25 28.25 32.13 19.18
C ALA A 25 26.79 32.54 19.49
N SER A 26 26.11 33.16 18.53
CA SER A 26 24.69 33.53 18.66
C SER A 26 23.77 32.31 18.80
N LEU A 27 24.00 31.26 17.98
CA LEU A 27 23.24 30.01 18.07
C LEU A 27 23.56 29.26 19.36
N ASP A 28 24.83 29.26 19.78
CA ASP A 28 25.27 28.65 21.03
C ASP A 28 24.56 29.25 22.26
N ALA A 29 24.43 30.58 22.29
CA ALA A 29 23.71 31.29 23.34
C ALA A 29 22.21 30.93 23.36
N ASN A 30 21.57 30.84 22.19
CA ASN A 30 20.17 30.42 22.07
C ASN A 30 19.97 28.99 22.58
N ILE A 31 20.83 28.04 22.20
CA ILE A 31 20.78 26.65 22.69
C ILE A 31 20.93 26.62 24.22
N THR A 32 21.89 27.37 24.77
CA THR A 32 22.09 27.46 26.23
C THR A 32 20.84 27.98 26.94
N SER A 33 20.20 29.03 26.41
CA SER A 33 18.98 29.60 26.97
C SER A 33 17.79 28.63 26.92
N GLN A 34 17.63 27.89 25.81
CA GLN A 34 16.55 26.90 25.67
C GLN A 34 16.76 25.71 26.61
N ALA A 35 17.99 25.19 26.72
CA ALA A 35 18.31 24.12 27.66
C ALA A 35 18.08 24.55 29.12
N ALA A 36 18.47 25.78 29.48
CA ALA A 36 18.22 26.34 30.81
C ALA A 36 16.72 26.49 31.10
N SER A 37 15.93 26.97 30.12
CA SER A 37 14.47 27.10 30.24
C SER A 37 13.78 25.73 30.42
N ALA A 38 14.34 24.68 29.82
CA ALA A 38 13.88 23.30 30.01
C ALA A 38 14.42 22.64 31.30
N GLY A 39 15.27 23.32 32.08
CA GLY A 39 15.86 22.79 33.31
C GLY A 39 16.88 21.67 33.09
N LYS A 40 17.50 21.58 31.92
CA LYS A 40 18.35 20.45 31.52
C LYS A 40 19.78 20.88 31.16
N PRO A 41 20.80 20.05 31.42
CA PRO A 41 22.15 20.28 30.90
C PRO A 41 22.13 20.36 29.37
N LYS A 42 22.90 21.28 28.80
CA LYS A 42 22.93 21.56 27.36
C LYS A 42 23.13 20.31 26.49
N ALA A 43 24.06 19.44 26.87
CA ALA A 43 24.33 18.19 26.13
C ALA A 43 23.16 17.20 26.22
N THR A 44 22.49 17.10 27.36
CA THR A 44 21.30 16.26 27.53
C THR A 44 20.14 16.79 26.71
N TRP A 45 19.88 18.10 26.78
CA TRP A 45 18.84 18.74 25.99
C TRP A 45 19.06 18.57 24.48
N LEU A 46 20.30 18.77 24.00
CA LEU A 46 20.64 18.54 22.59
C LEU A 46 20.47 17.08 22.20
N ARG A 47 20.88 16.12 23.05
CA ARG A 47 20.72 14.68 22.76
C ARG A 47 19.24 14.30 22.67
N GLU A 48 18.43 14.76 23.61
CA GLU A 48 16.98 14.53 23.60
C GLU A 48 16.32 15.19 22.38
N MET A 49 16.71 16.42 22.03
CA MET A 49 16.22 17.10 20.84
C MET A 49 16.61 16.36 19.55
N LEU A 50 17.86 15.89 19.45
CA LEU A 50 18.30 15.07 18.32
C LEU A 50 17.52 13.75 18.27
N ALA A 51 17.28 13.12 19.42
CA ALA A 51 16.45 11.93 19.50
C ALA A 51 15.01 12.24 19.05
N ASP A 52 14.40 13.34 19.48
CA ASP A 52 13.04 13.72 19.07
C ASP A 52 12.96 14.02 17.57
N ILE A 53 13.96 14.71 17.00
CA ILE A 53 13.98 15.09 15.59
C ILE A 53 14.25 13.90 14.68
N PHE A 54 15.16 13.00 15.07
CA PHE A 54 15.66 11.91 14.21
C PHE A 54 15.18 10.53 14.64
N SER A 55 14.37 10.42 15.69
CA SER A 55 13.73 9.16 16.07
C SER A 55 12.73 8.77 15.00
N ASP A 56 12.86 7.54 14.50
CA ASP A 56 11.78 6.91 13.75
C ASP A 56 10.82 6.28 14.76
N HIS A 57 9.81 7.06 15.17
CA HIS A 57 8.82 6.65 16.17
C HIS A 57 8.11 5.35 15.75
N ILE A 58 7.80 5.22 14.47
CA ILE A 58 7.13 4.03 13.91
C ILE A 58 8.07 2.81 14.00
N GLN A 59 9.33 2.93 13.57
CA GLN A 59 10.27 1.81 13.69
C GLN A 59 10.58 1.45 15.15
N ASN A 60 10.73 2.44 16.02
CA ASN A 60 10.96 2.20 17.43
C ASN A 60 9.79 1.45 18.07
N PHE A 61 8.56 1.80 17.69
CA PHE A 61 7.36 1.08 18.09
C PHE A 61 7.36 -0.36 17.56
N VAL A 62 7.65 -0.58 16.27
CA VAL A 62 7.75 -1.93 15.67
C VAL A 62 8.76 -2.80 16.43
N ARG A 63 9.91 -2.26 16.80
CA ARG A 63 10.98 -3.01 17.50
C ARG A 63 10.59 -3.45 18.90
N LYS A 64 9.76 -2.67 19.60
CA LYS A 64 9.47 -2.85 21.03
C LYS A 64 8.10 -3.47 21.30
N ASN A 65 7.15 -3.37 20.36
CA ASN A 65 5.77 -3.74 20.61
C ASN A 65 5.51 -5.25 20.36
N GLY A 66 5.15 -5.97 21.42
CA GLY A 66 4.87 -7.42 21.34
C GLY A 66 3.65 -7.77 20.47
N LEU A 67 2.65 -6.89 20.37
CA LEU A 67 1.47 -7.14 19.52
C LEU A 67 1.83 -7.12 18.04
N VAL A 68 2.68 -6.18 17.62
CA VAL A 68 3.22 -6.14 16.24
C VAL A 68 3.93 -7.45 15.93
N ALA A 69 4.78 -7.92 16.84
CA ALA A 69 5.51 -9.18 16.67
C ALA A 69 4.57 -10.40 16.56
N SER A 70 3.50 -10.45 17.36
CA SER A 70 2.51 -11.53 17.29
C SER A 70 1.70 -11.52 15.99
N LEU A 71 1.24 -10.34 15.54
CA LEU A 71 0.47 -10.21 14.30
C LEU A 71 1.35 -10.48 13.07
N ASP A 72 2.62 -10.08 13.08
CA ASP A 72 3.56 -10.42 12.02
C ASP A 72 3.76 -11.94 11.90
N ALA A 73 3.92 -12.63 13.03
CA ALA A 73 4.06 -14.09 13.04
C ALA A 73 2.83 -14.78 12.44
N GLU A 74 1.63 -14.31 12.78
CA GLU A 74 0.38 -14.80 12.21
C GLU A 74 0.29 -14.56 10.69
N LEU A 75 0.68 -13.37 10.21
CA LEU A 75 0.70 -13.05 8.79
C LEU A 75 1.73 -13.88 8.01
N LEU A 76 2.92 -14.11 8.60
CA LEU A 76 3.96 -14.96 8.03
C LEU A 76 3.47 -16.41 7.85
N GLU A 77 2.84 -16.95 8.88
CA GLU A 77 2.23 -18.29 8.82
C GLU A 77 1.13 -18.35 7.75
N TYR A 78 0.23 -17.36 7.75
CA TYR A 78 -0.87 -17.27 6.80
C TYR A 78 -0.39 -17.21 5.34
N LEU A 79 0.63 -16.40 5.07
CA LEU A 79 1.19 -16.21 3.72
C LEU A 79 2.21 -17.30 3.34
N ARG A 80 2.57 -18.19 4.25
CA ARG A 80 3.64 -19.21 4.08
C ARG A 80 4.97 -18.60 3.66
N ALA A 81 5.36 -17.54 4.35
CA ALA A 81 6.56 -16.77 4.07
C ALA A 81 7.50 -16.72 5.28
N SER A 82 8.73 -16.28 5.02
CA SER A 82 9.78 -16.20 6.04
C SER A 82 10.02 -14.76 6.49
N ALA A 83 10.36 -14.58 7.76
CA ALA A 83 10.81 -13.27 8.24
C ALA A 83 12.22 -12.98 7.69
N ASP A 84 12.45 -11.74 7.25
CA ASP A 84 13.81 -11.23 7.05
C ASP A 84 14.50 -11.11 8.42
N PRO A 85 15.58 -11.87 8.69
CA PRO A 85 16.25 -11.87 9.99
C PRO A 85 16.89 -10.52 10.35
N ASN A 86 17.17 -9.66 9.36
CA ASN A 86 17.85 -8.38 9.54
C ASN A 86 16.96 -7.16 9.22
N GLY A 87 15.72 -7.37 8.77
CA GLY A 87 14.84 -6.30 8.32
C GLY A 87 13.80 -5.87 9.36
N TYR A 88 13.87 -4.61 9.82
CA TYR A 88 12.77 -3.91 10.49
C TYR A 88 12.20 -2.86 9.54
N SER A 89 10.88 -2.90 9.35
CA SER A 89 10.04 -2.09 8.45
C SER A 89 10.54 -1.97 7.00
N GLY A 90 9.65 -2.25 6.05
CA GLY A 90 9.88 -2.01 4.62
C GLY A 90 9.76 -0.54 4.22
N LEU A 91 9.17 0.29 5.09
CA LEU A 91 8.94 1.70 4.78
C LEU A 91 10.25 2.48 4.80
N LEU A 92 10.50 3.19 3.70
CA LEU A 92 11.56 4.19 3.66
C LEU A 92 11.26 5.25 4.72
N PRO A 93 12.28 5.83 5.40
CA PRO A 93 12.07 6.85 6.44
C PRO A 93 11.11 7.97 6.02
N GLY A 94 11.15 8.41 4.76
CA GLY A 94 10.23 9.42 4.22
C GLY A 94 8.75 9.00 4.20
N ILE A 95 8.44 7.69 4.12
CA ILE A 95 7.06 7.20 4.22
C ILE A 95 6.58 7.21 5.67
N ASN A 96 7.46 6.89 6.63
CA ASN A 96 7.13 6.97 8.07
C ASN A 96 6.84 8.41 8.50
N GLU A 97 7.68 9.36 8.08
CA GLU A 97 7.43 10.80 8.28
C GLU A 97 6.12 11.24 7.61
N GLY A 98 5.84 10.71 6.41
CA GLY A 98 4.56 10.87 5.73
C GLY A 98 3.39 10.46 6.64
N TYR A 99 3.37 9.23 7.13
CA TYR A 99 2.31 8.71 7.99
C TYR A 99 2.11 9.56 9.25
N ILE A 100 3.20 9.99 9.90
CA ILE A 100 3.13 10.89 11.05
C ILE A 100 2.42 12.19 10.67
N SER A 101 2.80 12.78 9.53
CA SER A 101 2.23 14.05 9.06
C SER A 101 0.75 13.95 8.68
N PHE A 102 0.38 13.04 7.77
CA PHE A 102 -0.97 13.03 7.21
C PHE A 102 -2.01 12.30 8.08
N LEU A 103 -1.59 11.41 8.99
CA LEU A 103 -2.47 10.83 10.01
C LEU A 103 -2.42 11.56 11.35
N ASN A 104 -1.61 12.62 11.47
CA ASN A 104 -1.44 13.42 12.69
C ASN A 104 -1.09 12.54 13.92
N LEU A 105 -0.11 11.65 13.75
CA LEU A 105 0.33 10.72 14.81
C LEU A 105 1.19 11.48 15.82
N LYS A 106 0.89 11.34 17.10
CA LYS A 106 1.56 12.09 18.17
C LYS A 106 2.38 11.19 19.10
N ASN A 107 1.96 9.94 19.28
CA ASN A 107 2.59 9.03 20.23
C ASN A 107 2.31 7.55 19.91
N ASP A 108 2.93 6.67 20.71
CA ASP A 108 2.78 5.22 20.60
C ASP A 108 1.34 4.72 20.82
N ASP A 109 0.51 5.46 21.57
CA ASP A 109 -0.88 5.06 21.80
C ASP A 109 -1.74 5.27 20.54
N ASP A 110 -1.42 6.27 19.71
CA ASP A 110 -2.03 6.41 18.38
C ASP A 110 -1.69 5.18 17.51
N LEU A 111 -0.43 4.74 17.52
CA LEU A 111 0.01 3.54 16.79
C LEU A 111 -0.68 2.26 17.29
N LYS A 112 -0.80 2.10 18.62
CA LYS A 112 -1.55 0.98 19.21
C LYS A 112 -3.01 1.01 18.77
N ARG A 113 -3.68 2.17 18.86
CA ARG A 113 -5.08 2.33 18.46
C ARG A 113 -5.27 1.94 17.00
N ILE A 114 -4.41 2.44 16.12
CA ILE A 114 -4.46 2.12 14.68
C ILE A 114 -4.29 0.62 14.45
N LEU A 115 -3.29 0.00 15.08
CA LEU A 115 -3.04 -1.42 14.96
C LEU A 115 -4.24 -2.25 15.42
N PHE A 116 -4.80 -1.94 16.60
CA PHE A 116 -5.97 -2.64 17.13
C PHE A 116 -7.21 -2.48 16.23
N ASN A 117 -7.51 -1.26 15.79
CA ASN A 117 -8.69 -0.97 14.98
C ASN A 117 -8.65 -1.63 13.60
N ASN A 118 -7.44 -1.84 13.06
CA ASN A 118 -7.25 -2.37 11.72
C ASN A 118 -6.81 -3.84 11.68
N ALA A 119 -6.53 -4.46 12.84
CA ALA A 119 -6.20 -5.88 12.97
C ALA A 119 -7.16 -6.84 12.22
N PRO A 120 -8.50 -6.65 12.24
CA PRO A 120 -9.43 -7.52 11.54
C PRO A 120 -9.24 -7.59 10.02
N TYR A 121 -8.64 -6.55 9.41
CA TYR A 121 -8.49 -6.46 7.95
C TYR A 121 -7.14 -6.97 7.45
N LEU A 122 -6.17 -7.21 8.35
CA LEU A 122 -4.77 -7.47 7.96
C LEU A 122 -4.62 -8.70 7.07
N ARG A 123 -5.31 -9.80 7.38
CA ARG A 123 -5.25 -11.03 6.57
C ARG A 123 -5.79 -10.81 5.15
N ASP A 124 -6.90 -10.10 5.01
CA ASP A 124 -7.50 -9.82 3.70
C ASP A 124 -6.62 -8.89 2.87
N MET A 125 -6.06 -7.86 3.51
CA MET A 125 -5.11 -6.96 2.87
C MET A 125 -3.84 -7.69 2.43
N ALA A 126 -3.27 -8.52 3.29
CA ALA A 126 -2.10 -9.34 3.00
C ALA A 126 -2.36 -10.31 1.83
N ARG A 127 -3.53 -10.96 1.81
CA ARG A 127 -3.93 -11.86 0.71
C ARG A 127 -3.97 -11.15 -0.64
N VAL A 128 -4.44 -9.90 -0.67
CA VAL A 128 -4.60 -9.13 -1.92
C VAL A 128 -3.28 -8.50 -2.36
N GLY A 129 -2.58 -7.84 -1.43
CA GLY A 129 -1.38 -7.05 -1.74
C GLY A 129 -0.06 -7.82 -1.76
N MET A 130 0.01 -8.99 -1.09
CA MET A 130 1.27 -9.70 -0.82
C MET A 130 1.31 -11.13 -1.37
N ALA A 131 0.39 -11.48 -2.28
CA ALA A 131 0.31 -12.84 -2.81
C ALA A 131 1.58 -13.24 -3.59
N GLY A 132 2.28 -14.27 -3.12
CA GLY A 132 3.48 -14.82 -3.75
C GLY A 132 4.79 -14.16 -3.30
N VAL A 133 4.75 -13.26 -2.33
CA VAL A 133 5.95 -12.70 -1.71
C VAL A 133 6.50 -13.72 -0.70
N GLY A 134 7.76 -14.13 -0.87
CA GLY A 134 8.37 -15.23 -0.09
C GLY A 134 9.01 -14.82 1.25
N TYR A 135 9.22 -13.53 1.47
CA TYR A 135 9.79 -13.01 2.71
C TYR A 135 9.33 -11.59 2.99
N PHE A 136 9.21 -11.21 4.26
CA PHE A 136 8.87 -9.83 4.67
C PHE A 136 9.70 -9.37 5.87
N ARG A 137 9.85 -8.05 5.99
CA ARG A 137 10.46 -7.41 7.16
C ARG A 137 9.48 -7.38 8.34
N ARG A 138 10.01 -7.31 9.55
CA ARG A 138 9.22 -7.09 10.76
C ARG A 138 8.53 -5.72 10.71
N GLY A 139 7.31 -5.61 11.19
CA GLY A 139 6.48 -4.41 11.14
C GLY A 139 5.39 -4.43 10.07
N LEU A 140 5.29 -5.49 9.25
CA LEU A 140 4.31 -5.58 8.17
C LEU A 140 2.87 -5.39 8.68
N SER A 141 2.52 -5.97 9.82
CA SER A 141 1.21 -5.79 10.44
C SER A 141 0.88 -4.32 10.72
N LEU A 142 1.86 -3.55 11.22
CA LEU A 142 1.69 -2.12 11.45
C LEU A 142 1.61 -1.34 10.14
N GLU A 143 2.42 -1.69 9.13
CA GLU A 143 2.39 -1.03 7.82
C GLU A 143 1.03 -1.20 7.14
N LEU A 144 0.49 -2.42 7.16
CA LEU A 144 -0.85 -2.70 6.66
C LEU A 144 -1.92 -1.97 7.48
N ALA A 145 -1.78 -1.89 8.80
CA ALA A 145 -2.71 -1.15 9.66
C ALA A 145 -2.68 0.36 9.39
N LEU A 146 -1.49 0.95 9.20
CA LEU A 146 -1.31 2.36 8.84
C LEU A 146 -1.92 2.65 7.47
N PHE A 147 -1.71 1.77 6.49
CA PHE A 147 -2.33 1.90 5.17
C PHE A 147 -3.86 1.78 5.25
N ALA A 148 -4.38 0.94 6.14
CA ALA A 148 -5.82 0.82 6.37
C ALA A 148 -6.44 2.02 7.08
N GLU A 149 -5.69 2.67 7.97
CA GLU A 149 -6.09 3.93 8.59
C GLU A 149 -6.11 5.07 7.55
N LEU A 150 -5.09 5.12 6.68
CA LEU A 150 -5.03 6.05 5.56
C LEU A 150 -6.21 5.87 4.60
N ALA A 151 -6.51 4.63 4.21
CA ALA A 151 -7.62 4.35 3.30
C ALA A 151 -8.99 4.80 3.85
N ALA A 152 -9.13 4.91 5.17
CA ALA A 152 -10.36 5.38 5.81
C ALA A 152 -10.49 6.91 5.90
N GLN A 153 -9.45 7.65 5.53
CA GLN A 153 -9.48 9.11 5.53
C GLN A 153 -10.31 9.68 4.35
N ASP A 154 -10.44 11.00 4.33
CA ASP A 154 -11.02 11.73 3.21
C ASP A 154 -10.04 11.80 2.01
N GLU A 155 -10.57 12.18 0.85
CA GLU A 155 -9.82 12.28 -0.40
C GLU A 155 -8.64 13.26 -0.29
N ALA A 156 -8.80 14.35 0.48
CA ALA A 156 -7.76 15.37 0.61
C ALA A 156 -6.52 14.83 1.34
N VAL A 157 -6.72 14.08 2.42
CA VAL A 157 -5.63 13.41 3.16
C VAL A 157 -4.98 12.33 2.31
N ILE A 158 -5.78 11.55 1.57
CA ILE A 158 -5.28 10.46 0.72
C ILE A 158 -4.46 11.02 -0.46
N ARG A 159 -4.91 12.11 -1.09
CA ARG A 159 -4.15 12.82 -2.12
C ARG A 159 -2.85 13.40 -1.56
N MET A 160 -2.89 13.99 -0.37
CA MET A 160 -1.67 14.47 0.29
C MET A 160 -0.68 13.32 0.58
N ALA A 161 -1.17 12.15 0.95
CA ALA A 161 -0.31 10.98 1.17
C ALA A 161 0.35 10.50 -0.15
N TRP A 162 -0.40 10.49 -1.26
CA TRP A 162 0.15 10.22 -2.58
C TRP A 162 1.30 11.17 -2.90
N GLU A 163 1.06 12.48 -2.83
CA GLU A 163 2.04 13.51 -3.21
C GLU A 163 3.31 13.48 -2.34
N LYS A 164 3.17 13.21 -1.04
CA LYS A 164 4.29 13.33 -0.08
C LYS A 164 5.07 12.05 0.18
N ALA A 165 4.42 10.89 0.09
CA ALA A 165 5.01 9.63 0.57
C ALA A 165 4.98 8.51 -0.46
N PHE A 166 3.91 8.41 -1.26
CA PHE A 166 3.72 7.28 -2.18
C PHE A 166 4.00 7.59 -3.64
N TYR A 167 4.27 8.86 -3.97
CA TYR A 167 4.52 9.30 -5.33
C TYR A 167 5.61 8.44 -5.97
N SER A 168 5.30 7.96 -7.17
CA SER A 168 6.23 7.22 -8.01
C SER A 168 6.11 7.72 -9.44
N PRO A 169 7.25 7.97 -10.12
CA PRO A 169 7.25 8.36 -11.53
C PRO A 169 6.90 7.20 -12.48
N GLN A 170 6.70 5.99 -11.95
CA GLN A 170 6.33 4.85 -12.78
C GLN A 170 4.93 5.05 -13.38
N PRO A 171 4.71 4.63 -14.65
CA PRO A 171 3.38 4.61 -15.24
C PRO A 171 2.39 3.83 -14.37
N ASP A 172 1.15 4.32 -14.26
CA ASP A 172 0.04 3.71 -13.51
C ASP A 172 0.20 3.65 -11.97
N ALA A 173 1.32 4.13 -11.39
CA ALA A 173 1.55 4.01 -9.96
C ALA A 173 0.50 4.73 -9.09
N GLU A 174 0.02 5.89 -9.54
CA GLU A 174 -1.06 6.63 -8.87
C GLU A 174 -2.35 5.80 -8.84
N ASN A 175 -2.71 5.20 -9.98
CA ASN A 175 -3.90 4.37 -10.06
C ASN A 175 -3.78 3.12 -9.19
N GLN A 176 -2.61 2.49 -9.15
CA GLN A 176 -2.36 1.35 -8.27
C GLN A 176 -2.49 1.74 -6.80
N PHE A 177 -2.00 2.93 -6.43
CA PHE A 177 -2.18 3.48 -5.09
C PHE A 177 -3.66 3.65 -4.75
N TYR A 178 -4.43 4.38 -5.56
CA TYR A 178 -5.87 4.58 -5.33
C TYR A 178 -6.67 3.27 -5.40
N LYS A 179 -6.27 2.32 -6.23
CA LYS A 179 -6.86 0.96 -6.28
C LYS A 179 -6.66 0.21 -4.96
N HIS A 180 -5.46 0.27 -4.39
CA HIS A 180 -5.21 -0.35 -3.08
C HIS A 180 -6.00 0.35 -1.98
N ILE A 181 -6.12 1.68 -2.03
CA ILE A 181 -6.98 2.45 -1.12
C ILE A 181 -8.44 1.96 -1.23
N ASP A 182 -9.01 1.93 -2.44
CA ASP A 182 -10.41 1.53 -2.64
C ASP A 182 -10.65 0.05 -2.29
N SER A 183 -9.65 -0.82 -2.48
CA SER A 183 -9.72 -2.22 -2.03
C SER A 183 -9.87 -2.31 -0.50
N VAL A 184 -9.18 -1.46 0.25
CA VAL A 184 -9.32 -1.40 1.71
C VAL A 184 -10.62 -0.71 2.12
N ARG A 185 -11.04 0.35 1.41
CA ARG A 185 -12.33 1.00 1.65
C ARG A 185 -13.49 0.03 1.49
N LEU A 186 -13.44 -0.84 0.48
CA LEU A 186 -14.41 -1.92 0.30
C LEU A 186 -14.45 -2.87 1.51
N LEU A 187 -13.29 -3.32 2.02
CA LEU A 187 -13.22 -4.16 3.23
C LEU A 187 -13.83 -3.44 4.45
N LYS A 188 -13.66 -2.12 4.53
CA LYS A 188 -14.17 -1.25 5.59
C LYS A 188 -15.61 -0.75 5.33
N LYS A 189 -16.25 -1.19 4.25
CA LYS A 189 -17.60 -0.77 3.83
C LYS A 189 -17.73 0.76 3.64
N LEU A 190 -16.66 1.40 3.17
CA LEU A 190 -16.60 2.80 2.83
C LEU A 190 -16.85 2.99 1.32
N PRO A 191 -17.45 4.12 0.90
CA PRO A 191 -17.61 4.43 -0.51
C PRO A 191 -16.24 4.61 -1.18
N PRO A 192 -16.05 4.17 -2.43
CA PRO A 192 -14.81 4.38 -3.17
C PRO A 192 -14.54 5.88 -3.38
N LEU A 193 -13.27 6.25 -3.48
CA LEU A 193 -12.88 7.63 -3.77
C LEU A 193 -13.15 8.00 -5.22
N VAL A 194 -12.87 7.08 -6.13
CA VAL A 194 -13.21 7.27 -7.54
C VAL A 194 -14.63 6.78 -7.75
N PRO A 195 -15.58 7.66 -8.10
CA PRO A 195 -16.95 7.25 -8.35
C PRO A 195 -16.96 6.22 -9.49
N GLY A 196 -17.44 5.04 -9.16
CA GLY A 196 -17.63 3.93 -10.07
C GLY A 196 -19.07 3.43 -9.99
N PHE A 197 -19.38 2.47 -10.84
CA PHE A 197 -20.66 1.79 -10.83
C PHE A 197 -20.45 0.27 -10.85
N VAL A 198 -21.42 -0.43 -10.25
CA VAL A 198 -21.42 -1.88 -10.14
C VAL A 198 -22.38 -2.45 -11.17
N THR A 199 -21.92 -3.46 -11.91
CA THR A 199 -22.75 -4.28 -12.80
C THR A 199 -22.78 -5.70 -12.24
N GLU A 200 -23.94 -6.13 -11.73
CA GLU A 200 -24.13 -7.44 -11.13
C GLU A 200 -24.54 -8.49 -12.17
N GLY A 201 -23.79 -9.58 -12.26
CA GLY A 201 -24.17 -10.79 -12.99
C GLY A 201 -24.57 -11.95 -12.08
N SER A 202 -24.89 -13.08 -12.71
CA SER A 202 -25.15 -14.36 -12.06
C SER A 202 -23.90 -14.95 -11.39
N PHE A 203 -22.72 -14.85 -12.03
CA PHE A 203 -21.49 -15.51 -11.58
C PHE A 203 -20.33 -14.56 -11.32
N VAL A 204 -20.42 -13.33 -11.81
CA VAL A 204 -19.38 -12.31 -11.70
C VAL A 204 -20.02 -10.96 -11.39
N THR A 205 -19.30 -10.14 -10.62
CA THR A 205 -19.63 -8.74 -10.37
C THR A 205 -18.56 -7.88 -11.01
N LEU A 206 -18.96 -6.89 -11.81
CA LEU A 206 -18.04 -5.91 -12.37
C LEU A 206 -18.10 -4.60 -11.58
N TYR A 207 -16.96 -4.12 -11.13
CA TYR A 207 -16.78 -2.79 -10.57
C TYR A 207 -16.03 -1.92 -11.57
N SER A 208 -16.68 -0.88 -12.09
CA SER A 208 -16.13 -0.03 -13.16
C SER A 208 -15.95 1.38 -12.66
N TYR A 209 -14.78 1.98 -12.88
CA TYR A 209 -14.46 3.33 -12.43
C TYR A 209 -13.52 4.02 -13.42
N ARG A 210 -13.43 5.35 -13.34
CA ARG A 210 -12.53 6.16 -14.18
C ARG A 210 -11.33 6.64 -13.38
N PRO A 211 -10.13 6.04 -13.52
CA PRO A 211 -8.94 6.59 -12.90
C PRO A 211 -8.69 8.02 -13.38
N VAL A 212 -8.26 8.92 -12.48
CA VAL A 212 -8.02 10.35 -12.81
C VAL A 212 -7.01 10.50 -13.95
N SER A 213 -6.03 9.60 -14.03
CA SER A 213 -4.99 9.61 -15.07
C SER A 213 -5.44 9.11 -16.45
N TYR A 214 -6.62 8.51 -16.58
CA TYR A 214 -7.09 7.89 -17.84
C TYR A 214 -7.74 8.89 -18.80
N GLY A 215 -7.94 10.13 -18.35
CA GLY A 215 -8.76 11.10 -19.08
C GLY A 215 -10.22 10.63 -19.17
N GLU A 216 -10.99 11.26 -20.06
CA GLU A 216 -12.44 11.08 -20.08
C GLU A 216 -12.88 9.71 -20.62
N SER A 217 -12.08 9.06 -21.46
CA SER A 217 -12.48 7.90 -22.28
C SER A 217 -11.95 6.53 -21.84
N GLY A 218 -11.24 6.49 -20.72
CA GLY A 218 -10.67 5.27 -20.16
C GLY A 218 -11.36 4.87 -18.86
N TRP A 219 -11.67 3.59 -18.76
CA TRP A 219 -12.20 2.96 -17.56
C TRP A 219 -11.28 1.84 -17.10
N ARG A 220 -11.33 1.57 -15.80
CA ARG A 220 -10.82 0.35 -15.21
C ARG A 220 -12.00 -0.48 -14.74
N VAL A 221 -12.02 -1.75 -15.14
CA VAL A 221 -13.10 -2.70 -14.81
C VAL A 221 -12.48 -3.85 -14.02
N GLN A 222 -12.92 -4.02 -12.78
CA GLN A 222 -12.57 -5.17 -11.95
C GLN A 222 -13.68 -6.21 -12.03
N ALA A 223 -13.34 -7.41 -12.47
CA ALA A 223 -14.24 -8.56 -12.50
C ALA A 223 -13.96 -9.46 -11.29
N ILE A 224 -14.99 -9.68 -10.46
CA ILE A 224 -14.91 -10.50 -9.24
C ILE A 224 -15.87 -11.68 -9.37
N LEU A 225 -15.35 -12.91 -9.33
CA LEU A 225 -16.16 -14.12 -9.38
C LEU A 225 -16.83 -14.39 -8.03
N LYS A 226 -18.08 -14.81 -8.09
CA LYS A 226 -18.85 -15.28 -6.93
C LYS A 226 -18.32 -16.65 -6.48
N ASP A 227 -18.51 -16.98 -5.20
CA ASP A 227 -17.95 -18.19 -4.60
C ASP A 227 -18.42 -19.45 -5.34
N GLY A 228 -17.48 -20.37 -5.58
CA GLY A 228 -17.73 -21.63 -6.30
C GLY A 228 -17.38 -21.62 -7.79
N HIS A 229 -17.09 -20.46 -8.38
CA HIS A 229 -16.71 -20.34 -9.80
C HIS A 229 -15.18 -20.23 -9.95
N ASN A 230 -14.57 -21.10 -10.76
CA ASN A 230 -13.11 -21.14 -10.98
C ASN A 230 -12.76 -20.69 -12.41
N GLY A 231 -12.40 -19.42 -12.59
CA GLY A 231 -11.88 -18.86 -13.85
C GLY A 231 -10.41 -19.16 -14.12
N LYS A 232 -9.94 -20.38 -13.81
CA LYS A 232 -8.51 -20.73 -13.84
C LYS A 232 -7.94 -20.92 -15.26
N GLN A 233 -8.79 -21.19 -16.24
CA GLN A 233 -8.33 -21.35 -17.62
C GLN A 233 -8.23 -19.99 -18.31
N PRO A 234 -7.17 -19.75 -19.10
CA PRO A 234 -7.09 -18.56 -19.93
C PRO A 234 -8.22 -18.50 -20.96
N VAL A 235 -8.76 -17.31 -21.15
CA VAL A 235 -9.84 -17.03 -22.10
C VAL A 235 -9.47 -15.85 -22.99
N PRO A 236 -9.85 -15.82 -24.29
CA PRO A 236 -9.54 -14.69 -25.16
C PRO A 236 -10.07 -13.37 -24.61
N VAL A 237 -9.29 -12.30 -24.74
CA VAL A 237 -9.75 -10.95 -24.39
C VAL A 237 -10.91 -10.57 -25.33
N PRO A 238 -12.08 -10.13 -24.80
CA PRO A 238 -13.22 -9.75 -25.63
C PRO A 238 -12.89 -8.63 -26.61
N ARG A 239 -13.45 -8.70 -27.81
CA ARG A 239 -13.30 -7.68 -28.85
C ARG A 239 -14.67 -7.15 -29.24
N PHE A 240 -14.91 -5.88 -29.00
CA PHE A 240 -16.14 -5.19 -29.39
C PHE A 240 -15.79 -4.04 -30.35
N PRO A 241 -16.59 -3.81 -31.41
CA PRO A 241 -16.37 -2.68 -32.30
C PRO A 241 -16.34 -1.36 -31.51
N GLY A 242 -15.27 -0.59 -31.69
CA GLY A 242 -15.09 0.70 -31.04
C GLY A 242 -14.57 0.63 -29.60
N TRP A 243 -14.02 -0.51 -29.18
CA TRP A 243 -13.49 -0.70 -27.83
C TRP A 243 -12.11 -1.33 -27.86
N VAL A 244 -11.22 -0.81 -27.03
CA VAL A 244 -9.92 -1.42 -26.75
C VAL A 244 -9.97 -1.94 -25.32
N ILE A 245 -9.94 -3.27 -25.18
CA ILE A 245 -9.91 -3.95 -23.87
C ILE A 245 -8.54 -4.61 -23.73
N VAL A 246 -7.88 -4.34 -22.61
CA VAL A 246 -6.58 -4.92 -22.28
C VAL A 246 -6.66 -5.42 -20.85
N ALA A 247 -6.38 -6.70 -20.61
CA ALA A 247 -6.26 -7.19 -19.24
C ALA A 247 -5.07 -6.53 -18.53
N ASP A 248 -5.21 -6.22 -17.26
CA ASP A 248 -4.18 -5.57 -16.45
C ASP A 248 -2.96 -6.50 -16.28
N PRO A 249 -1.71 -5.98 -16.24
CA PRO A 249 -0.52 -6.80 -16.05
C PRO A 249 -0.65 -7.73 -14.83
N GLY A 250 -0.38 -9.02 -15.03
CA GLY A 250 -0.57 -10.06 -14.01
C GLY A 250 -1.84 -10.90 -14.18
N TYR A 251 -2.81 -10.42 -14.98
CA TYR A 251 -3.96 -11.20 -15.44
C TYR A 251 -3.87 -11.57 -16.93
N THR A 252 -2.87 -11.07 -17.64
CA THR A 252 -2.63 -11.31 -19.07
C THR A 252 -1.88 -12.61 -19.33
N THR A 253 -2.23 -13.28 -20.42
CA THR A 253 -1.45 -14.37 -21.03
C THR A 253 -1.71 -14.41 -22.54
N SER A 254 -1.19 -15.44 -23.22
CA SER A 254 -1.47 -15.71 -24.63
C SER A 254 -2.22 -17.04 -24.75
N LEU A 255 -3.22 -17.09 -25.62
CA LEU A 255 -3.94 -18.33 -25.94
C LEU A 255 -3.79 -18.64 -27.43
N SER A 256 -3.34 -19.86 -27.71
CA SER A 256 -3.24 -20.36 -29.09
C SER A 256 -4.58 -20.88 -29.57
N SER A 257 -4.98 -20.46 -30.76
CA SER A 257 -6.20 -20.89 -31.44
C SER A 257 -5.86 -21.27 -32.90
N PRO A 258 -6.76 -21.95 -33.63
CA PRO A 258 -6.56 -22.27 -35.04
C PRO A 258 -6.26 -21.04 -35.92
N ASP A 259 -6.76 -19.88 -35.53
CA ASP A 259 -6.59 -18.60 -36.25
C ASP A 259 -5.34 -17.81 -35.81
N GLY A 260 -4.53 -18.39 -34.92
CA GLY A 260 -3.31 -17.80 -34.38
C GLY A 260 -3.32 -17.66 -32.85
N THR A 261 -2.20 -17.19 -32.32
CA THR A 261 -2.05 -16.89 -30.89
C THR A 261 -2.49 -15.45 -30.63
N GLY A 262 -3.45 -15.27 -29.72
CA GLY A 262 -4.01 -13.98 -29.36
C GLY A 262 -3.86 -13.66 -27.87
N PRO A 263 -4.10 -12.38 -27.47
CA PRO A 263 -4.12 -12.00 -26.07
C PRO A 263 -5.28 -12.68 -25.35
N ALA A 264 -4.99 -13.19 -24.16
CA ALA A 264 -5.93 -13.84 -23.28
C ALA A 264 -5.79 -13.30 -21.85
N TYR A 265 -6.80 -13.58 -21.04
CA TYR A 265 -6.83 -13.23 -19.63
C TYR A 265 -7.22 -14.44 -18.78
N PHE A 266 -6.92 -14.41 -17.49
CA PHE A 266 -7.36 -15.43 -16.55
C PHE A 266 -7.65 -14.82 -15.18
N PHE A 267 -8.48 -15.50 -14.38
CA PHE A 267 -8.75 -15.06 -13.02
C PHE A 267 -7.68 -15.58 -12.06
N ARG A 268 -7.16 -14.67 -11.22
CA ARG A 268 -6.28 -14.99 -10.11
C ARG A 268 -7.01 -14.66 -8.81
N ASN A 269 -7.16 -15.65 -7.92
CA ASN A 269 -7.90 -15.50 -6.67
C ASN A 269 -9.32 -14.90 -6.87
N ASN A 270 -10.06 -15.44 -7.86
CA ASN A 270 -11.40 -15.00 -8.24
C ASN A 270 -11.48 -13.55 -8.75
N ARG A 271 -10.36 -12.95 -9.16
CA ARG A 271 -10.32 -11.58 -9.69
C ARG A 271 -9.62 -11.52 -11.04
N CYS A 272 -10.07 -10.60 -11.89
CA CYS A 272 -9.41 -10.17 -13.11
C CYS A 272 -9.69 -8.68 -13.30
N GLU A 273 -8.78 -7.96 -13.97
CA GLU A 273 -8.93 -6.54 -14.20
C GLU A 273 -8.65 -6.18 -15.65
N PHE A 274 -9.37 -5.18 -16.14
CA PHE A 274 -9.27 -4.68 -17.50
C PHE A 274 -9.11 -3.17 -17.53
N HIS A 275 -8.25 -2.73 -18.43
CA HIS A 275 -8.24 -1.38 -18.99
C HIS A 275 -9.16 -1.37 -20.18
N VAL A 276 -10.15 -0.47 -20.17
CA VAL A 276 -11.12 -0.36 -21.25
C VAL A 276 -11.13 1.06 -21.77
N TYR A 277 -10.99 1.23 -23.07
CA TYR A 277 -11.02 2.53 -23.71
C TYR A 277 -12.07 2.57 -24.82
N ALA A 278 -12.89 3.62 -24.82
CA ALA A 278 -13.89 3.87 -25.87
C ALA A 278 -13.22 4.53 -27.06
N TRP A 279 -13.11 3.83 -28.18
CA TRP A 279 -12.50 4.33 -29.40
C TRP A 279 -13.52 4.41 -30.53
N HIS A 280 -14.00 5.59 -30.87
CA HIS A 280 -14.95 5.78 -31.97
C HIS A 280 -14.40 6.73 -33.03
N ALA A 281 -14.35 6.27 -34.29
CA ALA A 281 -13.98 7.09 -35.46
C ALA A 281 -12.64 7.87 -35.35
N GLY A 282 -11.68 7.37 -34.55
CA GLY A 282 -10.38 8.04 -34.34
C GLY A 282 -10.31 8.91 -33.09
N GLU A 283 -11.39 8.99 -32.32
CA GLU A 283 -11.49 9.79 -31.09
C GLU A 283 -12.05 8.97 -29.92
N PHE A 284 -11.81 9.51 -28.74
CA PHE A 284 -12.13 8.92 -27.45
C PHE A 284 -13.45 9.54 -26.93
N VAL A 285 -14.49 8.73 -26.66
CA VAL A 285 -15.87 9.23 -26.43
C VAL A 285 -16.39 8.97 -25.01
N THR A 286 -17.23 9.87 -24.48
CA THR A 286 -17.92 9.75 -23.19
C THR A 286 -19.44 9.90 -23.29
N ASP A 287 -20.18 8.88 -22.89
CA ASP A 287 -21.63 8.93 -22.64
C ASP A 287 -21.99 7.88 -21.59
N GLY A 288 -22.80 8.23 -20.58
CA GLY A 288 -23.26 7.29 -19.55
C GLY A 288 -24.07 6.10 -20.11
N ALA A 289 -24.67 6.22 -21.29
CA ALA A 289 -25.30 5.10 -22.00
C ALA A 289 -24.25 4.13 -22.60
N VAL A 290 -23.11 4.66 -23.04
CA VAL A 290 -21.98 3.91 -23.59
C VAL A 290 -21.25 3.13 -22.48
N GLU A 291 -21.19 3.69 -21.27
CA GLU A 291 -20.64 3.07 -20.06
C GLU A 291 -21.41 1.82 -19.63
N ASN A 292 -22.73 1.92 -19.47
CA ASN A 292 -23.56 0.79 -19.06
C ASN A 292 -23.60 -0.32 -20.14
N ASN A 293 -23.61 0.06 -21.42
CA ASN A 293 -23.64 -0.93 -22.51
C ASN A 293 -22.33 -1.73 -22.55
N LEU A 294 -21.18 -1.08 -22.36
CA LEU A 294 -19.88 -1.75 -22.29
C LEU A 294 -19.85 -2.80 -21.18
N THR A 295 -20.18 -2.40 -19.94
CA THR A 295 -20.04 -3.31 -18.80
C THR A 295 -21.02 -4.46 -18.91
N GLN A 296 -22.20 -4.27 -19.49
CA GLN A 296 -23.15 -5.34 -19.78
C GLN A 296 -22.63 -6.30 -20.85
N GLN A 297 -22.03 -5.80 -21.95
CA GLN A 297 -21.41 -6.66 -22.97
C GLN A 297 -20.22 -7.44 -22.43
N LEU A 298 -19.36 -6.79 -21.65
CA LEU A 298 -18.23 -7.43 -21.00
C LEU A 298 -18.70 -8.48 -19.97
N LEU A 299 -19.72 -8.16 -19.18
CA LEU A 299 -20.34 -9.08 -18.22
C LEU A 299 -20.85 -10.33 -18.93
N ALA A 300 -21.70 -10.15 -19.94
CA ALA A 300 -22.28 -11.26 -20.70
C ALA A 300 -21.19 -12.12 -21.36
N CYS A 301 -20.13 -11.50 -21.87
CA CYS A 301 -19.00 -12.23 -22.46
C CYS A 301 -18.28 -13.09 -21.41
N ILE A 302 -17.98 -12.54 -20.24
CA ILE A 302 -17.35 -13.27 -19.14
C ILE A 302 -18.25 -14.41 -18.67
N GLU A 303 -19.55 -14.17 -18.49
CA GLU A 303 -20.49 -15.19 -18.01
C GLU A 303 -20.66 -16.35 -18.99
N ASN A 304 -20.75 -16.07 -20.28
CA ASN A 304 -20.82 -17.11 -21.31
C ASN A 304 -19.56 -17.99 -21.35
N GLN A 305 -18.43 -17.50 -20.83
CA GLN A 305 -17.18 -18.26 -20.73
C GLN A 305 -17.10 -19.11 -19.46
N MET A 306 -18.08 -19.01 -18.56
CA MET A 306 -18.15 -19.75 -17.29
C MET A 306 -19.17 -20.89 -17.27
N VAL A 307 -20.00 -20.99 -18.31
CA VAL A 307 -20.95 -22.09 -18.55
C VAL A 307 -20.28 -23.16 -19.39
#